data_AF-A0A345XQC7-F1
#
_entry.id   AF-A0A345XQC7-F1
#
_cell.length_a   1.000
_cell.length_b   1.000
_cell.length_c   1.000
_cell.angle_alpha   90.00
_cell.angle_beta   90.00
_cell.angle_gamma   90.00
#
_symmetry.space_group_name_H-M   'P 1'
#
loop_
_entity.id
_entity.type
_entity.pdbx_description
1 polymer ?
#
loop_
_entity_poly.entity_id
_entity_poly.type
_entity_poly.pdbx_seq_one_letter_code
_entity_poly.pdbx_strand_id
1 'polypeptide(L)'
;MAAGFDGVEISAAYGYLVHQFLSGNANQRTDGYADHVRFAVEVVEVVEAVAAAIGADRTALRVSPGNSLNDIAESAVPPRYHRLLAALDGLGLAYPHVVQTGAYAALEDLRPRWRGTLLATYDGPGPSPGGVERAERALRAGLADVYAFGRLYLANPDLPLRVAACAPLNRMRGTGMYGGGAEGCTDYPFLEARSEGDFDGRCEMPATV
;
A
#
# COMPACT_ATOMS: atom_id res chain seq x y z
N MET A 1 5.31 -3.78 20.31
CA MET A 1 4.85 -2.65 21.18
C MET A 1 5.93 -2.10 22.09
N ALA A 2 6.84 -2.90 22.67
CA ALA A 2 7.89 -2.39 23.56
C ALA A 2 8.81 -1.29 22.96
N ALA A 3 8.96 -1.26 21.62
CA ALA A 3 9.70 -0.21 20.90
C ALA A 3 8.91 1.09 20.66
N GLY A 4 7.66 1.19 21.12
CA GLY A 4 6.85 2.42 21.02
C GLY A 4 6.05 2.60 19.71
N PHE A 5 5.96 1.59 18.85
CA PHE A 5 5.12 1.64 17.64
C PHE A 5 3.63 1.75 17.97
N ASP A 6 2.90 2.56 17.20
CA ASP A 6 1.45 2.71 17.29
C ASP A 6 0.67 1.49 16.75
N GLY A 7 1.28 0.72 15.86
CA GLY A 7 0.68 -0.47 15.28
C GLY A 7 1.65 -1.30 14.45
N VAL A 8 1.16 -2.39 13.88
CA VAL A 8 1.93 -3.31 13.02
C VAL A 8 1.14 -3.58 11.75
N GLU A 9 1.81 -3.46 10.59
CA GLU A 9 1.31 -3.91 9.30
C GLU A 9 1.97 -5.26 8.95
N ILE A 10 1.15 -6.30 8.81
CA ILE A 10 1.60 -7.62 8.36
C ILE A 10 1.74 -7.58 6.83
N SER A 11 2.90 -7.98 6.32
CA SER A 11 3.14 -8.02 4.88
C SER A 11 2.74 -9.35 4.26
N ALA A 12 1.61 -9.35 3.55
CA ALA A 12 1.14 -10.42 2.67
C ALA A 12 1.20 -10.01 1.19
N ALA A 13 2.23 -9.25 0.83
CA ALA A 13 2.43 -8.65 -0.48
C ALA A 13 3.81 -8.98 -1.08
N TYR A 14 4.01 -8.62 -2.34
CA TYR A 14 5.30 -8.58 -3.04
C TYR A 14 6.09 -9.89 -3.09
N GLY A 15 5.44 -11.02 -2.84
CA GLY A 15 6.04 -12.35 -2.98
C GLY A 15 6.94 -12.74 -1.82
N TYR A 16 6.81 -12.04 -0.69
CA TYR A 16 7.35 -12.51 0.57
C TYR A 16 6.55 -13.69 1.13
N LEU A 17 7.02 -14.27 2.23
CA LEU A 17 6.55 -15.54 2.76
C LEU A 17 5.03 -15.68 2.79
N VAL A 18 4.31 -14.71 3.35
CA VAL A 18 2.85 -14.78 3.47
C VAL A 18 2.17 -14.75 2.08
N HIS A 19 2.69 -13.96 1.13
CA HIS A 19 2.20 -13.94 -0.26
C HIS A 19 2.51 -15.25 -1.01
N GLN A 20 3.58 -15.97 -0.65
CA GLN A 20 3.93 -17.26 -1.29
C GLN A 20 2.88 -18.34 -1.00
N PHE A 21 2.24 -18.33 0.17
CA PHE A 21 1.10 -19.21 0.47
C PHE A 21 -0.11 -18.89 -0.43
N LEU A 22 -0.20 -17.65 -0.91
CA LEU A 22 -1.24 -17.16 -1.82
C LEU A 22 -0.99 -17.54 -3.29
N SER A 23 0.24 -17.97 -3.61
CA SER A 23 0.69 -18.19 -4.98
C SER A 23 0.60 -19.65 -5.42
N GLY A 24 0.07 -19.87 -6.62
CA GLY A 24 -0.11 -21.21 -7.17
C GLY A 24 1.21 -21.88 -7.54
N ASN A 25 2.26 -21.13 -7.89
CA ASN A 25 3.56 -21.72 -8.22
C ASN A 25 4.49 -21.89 -7.01
N ALA A 26 4.33 -21.07 -5.96
CA ALA A 26 5.21 -21.12 -4.78
C ALA A 26 4.70 -22.09 -3.71
N ASN A 27 3.38 -22.20 -3.52
CA ASN A 27 2.80 -23.17 -2.60
C ASN A 27 2.43 -24.47 -3.34
N GLN A 28 3.32 -25.46 -3.28
CA GLN A 28 3.15 -26.81 -3.85
C GLN A 28 2.96 -27.88 -2.75
N ARG A 29 2.47 -27.47 -1.58
CA ARG A 29 2.36 -28.36 -0.42
C ARG A 29 1.26 -29.39 -0.62
N THR A 30 1.29 -30.44 0.18
CA THR A 30 0.26 -31.52 0.20
C THR A 30 -0.32 -31.77 1.59
N ASP A 31 0.05 -30.94 2.57
CA ASP A 31 -0.41 -31.03 3.95
C ASP A 31 -1.58 -30.09 4.24
N GLY A 32 -1.83 -29.79 5.52
CA GLY A 32 -2.93 -28.91 5.95
C GLY A 32 -2.87 -27.48 5.40
N TYR A 33 -1.77 -27.10 4.75
CA TYR A 33 -1.51 -25.80 4.12
C TYR A 33 -1.48 -25.87 2.58
N ALA A 34 -1.83 -27.02 2.00
CA ALA A 34 -1.88 -27.25 0.55
C ALA A 34 -3.09 -26.61 -0.12
N ASP A 35 -4.20 -26.49 0.62
CA ASP A 35 -5.44 -25.99 0.07
C ASP A 35 -5.41 -24.47 -0.01
N HIS A 36 -5.29 -23.95 -1.23
CA HIS A 36 -5.43 -22.52 -1.53
C HIS A 36 -6.82 -21.95 -1.17
N VAL A 37 -7.74 -22.77 -0.64
CA VAL A 37 -9.03 -22.38 -0.05
C VAL A 37 -8.93 -22.22 1.48
N ARG A 38 -7.95 -22.85 2.14
CA ARG A 38 -7.51 -22.54 3.53
C ARG A 38 -6.64 -21.28 3.64
N PHE A 39 -6.18 -20.73 2.51
CA PHE A 39 -5.56 -19.41 2.28
C PHE A 39 -5.96 -18.26 3.22
N ALA A 40 -7.27 -18.13 3.50
CA ALA A 40 -7.74 -17.11 4.43
C ALA A 40 -7.35 -17.47 5.86
N VAL A 41 -7.49 -18.72 6.26
CA VAL A 41 -7.23 -19.21 7.63
C VAL A 41 -5.79 -18.95 8.05
N GLU A 42 -4.79 -19.10 7.20
CA GLU A 42 -3.38 -18.94 7.63
C GLU A 42 -2.95 -17.48 7.74
N VAL A 43 -3.33 -16.65 6.77
CA VAL A 43 -3.14 -15.20 6.87
C VAL A 43 -3.97 -14.66 8.04
N VAL A 44 -5.20 -15.14 8.20
CA VAL A 44 -6.08 -14.81 9.32
C VAL A 44 -5.48 -15.29 10.63
N GLU A 45 -4.88 -16.47 10.72
CA GLU A 45 -4.23 -16.99 11.95
C GLU A 45 -3.08 -16.08 12.36
N VAL A 46 -2.24 -15.63 11.41
CA VAL A 46 -1.19 -14.66 11.70
C VAL A 46 -1.79 -13.32 12.13
N VAL A 47 -2.82 -12.85 11.43
CA VAL A 47 -3.52 -11.60 11.76
C VAL A 47 -4.18 -11.66 13.13
N GLU A 48 -4.88 -12.75 13.45
CA GLU A 48 -5.55 -13.01 14.73
C GLU A 48 -4.53 -13.14 15.85
N ALA A 49 -3.41 -13.84 15.64
CA ALA A 49 -2.34 -13.94 16.63
C ALA A 49 -1.73 -12.57 16.94
N VAL A 50 -1.46 -11.76 15.91
CA VAL A 50 -0.96 -10.38 16.09
C VAL A 50 -2.02 -9.50 16.75
N ALA A 51 -3.27 -9.54 16.28
CA ALA A 51 -4.38 -8.78 16.84
C ALA A 51 -4.68 -9.15 18.30
N ALA A 52 -4.55 -10.43 18.68
CA ALA A 52 -4.66 -10.87 20.06
C ALA A 52 -3.51 -10.31 20.93
N ALA A 53 -2.30 -10.18 20.37
CA ALA A 53 -1.14 -9.68 21.08
C ALA A 53 -1.12 -8.14 21.20
N ILE A 54 -1.59 -7.41 20.19
CA ILE A 54 -1.46 -5.94 20.13
C ILE A 54 -2.78 -5.18 19.96
N GLY A 55 -3.92 -5.85 19.86
CA GLY A 55 -5.20 -5.23 19.52
C GLY A 55 -5.42 -5.17 18.01
N ALA A 56 -6.66 -5.48 17.58
CA ALA A 56 -7.03 -5.49 16.17
C ALA A 56 -6.99 -4.07 15.55
N ASP A 57 -7.39 -3.06 16.31
CA ASP A 57 -7.36 -1.64 15.95
C ASP A 57 -5.93 -1.09 15.72
N ARG A 58 -4.91 -1.85 16.10
CA ARG A 58 -3.48 -1.57 15.86
C ARG A 58 -2.82 -2.56 14.91
N THR A 59 -3.61 -3.42 14.27
CA THR A 59 -3.15 -4.46 13.35
C THR A 59 -3.68 -4.16 11.95
N ALA A 60 -2.77 -4.10 10.97
CA ALA A 60 -3.09 -3.93 9.56
C ALA A 60 -2.53 -5.09 8.73
N LEU A 61 -3.09 -5.28 7.53
CA LEU A 61 -2.63 -6.31 6.59
C LEU A 61 -2.40 -5.68 5.22
N ARG A 62 -1.19 -5.82 4.68
CA ARG A 62 -0.86 -5.38 3.32
C ARG A 62 -0.91 -6.53 2.32
N VAL A 63 -1.60 -6.31 1.20
CA VAL A 63 -1.77 -7.28 0.11
C VAL A 63 -1.44 -6.66 -1.24
N SER A 64 -1.01 -7.47 -2.21
CA SER A 64 -0.73 -7.01 -3.57
C SER A 64 -1.36 -7.94 -4.62
N PRO A 65 -2.69 -7.88 -4.80
CA PRO A 65 -3.41 -8.76 -5.72
C PRO A 65 -2.89 -8.71 -7.15
N GLY A 66 -2.62 -9.87 -7.75
CA GLY A 66 -2.13 -9.99 -9.12
C GLY A 66 -0.70 -9.52 -9.32
N ASN A 67 0.06 -9.28 -8.24
CA ASN A 67 1.45 -8.88 -8.31
C ASN A 67 2.34 -10.08 -8.67
N SER A 68 3.22 -9.91 -9.68
CA SER A 68 4.15 -10.95 -10.14
C SER A 68 5.60 -10.73 -9.72
N LEU A 69 5.88 -9.78 -8.82
CA LEU A 69 7.23 -9.59 -8.29
C LEU A 69 7.67 -10.84 -7.50
N ASN A 70 8.98 -11.07 -7.49
CA ASN A 70 9.60 -12.25 -6.88
C ASN A 70 9.05 -13.58 -7.44
N ASP A 71 8.77 -13.61 -8.74
CA ASP A 71 8.31 -14.78 -9.49
C ASP A 71 7.01 -15.38 -8.96
N ILE A 72 6.13 -14.54 -8.41
CA ILE A 72 4.81 -14.99 -7.95
C ILE A 72 3.86 -15.16 -9.16
N ALA A 73 3.18 -16.30 -9.21
CA ALA A 73 2.09 -16.57 -10.12
C ALA A 73 0.82 -16.90 -9.34
N GLU A 74 -0.01 -15.88 -9.13
CA GLU A 74 -1.34 -16.07 -8.56
C GLU A 74 -2.32 -16.63 -9.60
N SER A 75 -3.22 -17.50 -9.15
CA SER A 75 -4.37 -17.96 -9.93
C SER A 75 -5.65 -17.60 -9.19
N ALA A 76 -6.76 -17.41 -9.92
CA ALA A 76 -8.05 -17.06 -9.32
C ALA A 76 -7.97 -15.84 -8.37
N VAL A 77 -7.29 -14.77 -8.79
CA VAL A 77 -7.03 -13.57 -7.98
C VAL A 77 -8.32 -13.02 -7.33
N PRO A 78 -9.41 -12.67 -8.06
CA PRO A 78 -10.59 -12.10 -7.42
C PRO A 78 -11.20 -12.98 -6.30
N PRO A 79 -11.59 -14.25 -6.54
CA PRO A 79 -12.25 -15.03 -5.49
C PRO A 79 -11.36 -15.29 -4.26
N ARG A 80 -10.02 -15.33 -4.42
CA ARG A 80 -9.09 -15.48 -3.30
C ARG A 80 -9.11 -14.28 -2.37
N TYR A 81 -8.98 -13.08 -2.92
CA TYR A 81 -9.01 -11.85 -2.12
C TYR A 81 -10.40 -11.54 -1.57
N HIS A 82 -11.48 -11.93 -2.26
CA HIS A 82 -12.84 -11.84 -1.71
C HIS A 82 -12.98 -12.68 -0.45
N ARG A 83 -12.48 -13.92 -0.47
CA ARG A 83 -12.51 -14.83 0.68
C ARG A 83 -11.64 -14.32 1.83
N LEU A 84 -10.46 -13.78 1.53
CA LEU A 84 -9.60 -13.18 2.53
C LEU A 84 -10.29 -12.01 3.23
N LEU A 85 -10.84 -11.05 2.47
CA LEU A 85 -11.55 -9.91 3.08
C LEU A 85 -12.76 -10.37 3.89
N ALA A 86 -13.52 -11.35 3.41
CA ALA A 86 -14.64 -11.90 4.15
C ALA A 86 -14.22 -12.57 5.48
N ALA A 87 -13.03 -13.17 5.54
CA ALA A 87 -12.52 -13.79 6.75
C ALA A 87 -11.90 -12.77 7.74
N LEU A 88 -11.45 -11.63 7.23
CA LEU A 88 -10.94 -10.51 8.05
C LEU A 88 -12.08 -9.59 8.53
N ASP A 89 -13.25 -9.66 7.88
CA ASP A 89 -14.41 -8.86 8.25
C ASP A 89 -14.85 -9.17 9.69
N GLY A 90 -15.18 -8.12 10.44
CA GLY A 90 -15.55 -8.24 11.85
C GLY A 90 -14.40 -8.41 12.84
N LEU A 91 -13.15 -8.64 12.40
CA LEU A 91 -11.99 -8.68 13.32
C LEU A 91 -11.66 -7.31 13.92
N GLY A 92 -12.13 -6.22 13.30
CA GLY A 92 -11.86 -4.86 13.77
C GLY A 92 -10.44 -4.37 13.47
N LEU A 93 -9.85 -4.85 12.37
CA LEU A 93 -8.52 -4.43 11.93
C LEU A 93 -8.45 -2.92 11.66
N ALA A 94 -7.28 -2.32 11.86
CA ALA A 94 -7.03 -0.91 11.56
C ALA A 94 -7.35 -0.59 10.09
N TYR A 95 -6.79 -1.38 9.17
CA TYR A 95 -7.07 -1.33 7.73
C TYR A 95 -6.41 -2.51 6.99
N PRO A 96 -7.00 -2.96 5.87
CA PRO A 96 -6.25 -3.57 4.79
C PRO A 96 -5.56 -2.48 3.97
N HIS A 97 -4.32 -2.76 3.59
CA HIS A 97 -3.54 -1.96 2.65
C HIS A 97 -3.45 -2.69 1.32
N VAL A 98 -4.16 -2.20 0.30
CA VAL A 98 -4.18 -2.78 -1.04
C VAL A 98 -3.16 -2.09 -1.94
N VAL A 99 -2.19 -2.86 -2.41
CA VAL A 99 -1.24 -2.42 -3.44
C VAL A 99 -1.84 -2.71 -4.81
N GLN A 100 -2.18 -1.66 -5.55
CA GLN A 100 -2.56 -1.72 -6.95
C GLN A 100 -1.30 -1.94 -7.81
N THR A 101 -1.18 -3.13 -8.38
CA THR A 101 -0.10 -3.48 -9.33
C THR A 101 -0.67 -4.10 -10.59
N GLY A 102 -0.03 -3.86 -11.74
CA GLY A 102 -0.40 -4.49 -12.99
C GLY A 102 -1.81 -4.13 -13.48
N ALA A 103 -2.44 -5.06 -14.21
CA ALA A 103 -3.69 -4.84 -14.95
C ALA A 103 -4.97 -5.16 -14.16
N TYR A 104 -4.89 -5.90 -13.06
CA TYR A 104 -6.05 -6.24 -12.25
C TYR A 104 -6.49 -5.03 -11.42
N ALA A 105 -7.74 -4.57 -11.61
CA ALA A 105 -8.33 -3.42 -10.91
C ALA A 105 -8.69 -3.77 -9.44
N ALA A 106 -7.66 -3.90 -8.60
CA ALA A 106 -7.80 -4.41 -7.24
C ALA A 106 -8.60 -3.47 -6.34
N LEU A 107 -8.45 -2.15 -6.48
CA LEU A 107 -9.20 -1.21 -5.64
C LEU A 107 -10.70 -1.23 -5.97
N GLU A 108 -11.05 -1.22 -7.25
CA GLU A 108 -12.43 -1.30 -7.73
C GLU A 108 -13.11 -2.60 -7.32
N ASP A 109 -12.39 -3.72 -7.33
CA ASP A 109 -12.95 -5.01 -6.93
C ASP A 109 -13.03 -5.18 -5.40
N LEU A 110 -12.04 -4.71 -4.65
CA LEU A 110 -11.97 -4.96 -3.21
C LEU A 110 -12.73 -3.92 -2.37
N ARG A 111 -12.80 -2.66 -2.80
CA ARG A 111 -13.48 -1.60 -2.03
C ARG A 111 -14.93 -1.94 -1.68
N PRO A 112 -15.79 -2.41 -2.60
CA PRO A 112 -17.19 -2.73 -2.26
C PRO A 112 -17.35 -3.85 -1.21
N ARG A 113 -16.28 -4.60 -0.94
CA ARG A 113 -16.26 -5.75 -0.04
C ARG A 113 -15.66 -5.43 1.34
N TRP A 114 -15.17 -4.21 1.54
CA TRP A 114 -14.61 -3.76 2.81
C TRP A 114 -15.34 -2.50 3.29
N ARG A 115 -15.94 -2.55 4.48
CA ARG A 115 -16.72 -1.42 5.03
C ARG A 115 -15.88 -0.43 5.83
N GLY A 116 -14.76 -0.88 6.40
CA GLY A 116 -13.86 -0.03 7.18
C GLY A 116 -12.93 0.83 6.33
N THR A 117 -11.96 1.44 7.01
CA THR A 117 -10.85 2.17 6.37
C THR A 117 -10.07 1.22 5.46
N LEU A 118 -9.85 1.62 4.21
CA LEU A 118 -8.98 0.94 3.26
C LEU A 118 -7.86 1.88 2.84
N LEU A 119 -6.62 1.41 2.97
CA LEU A 119 -5.44 2.12 2.56
C LEU A 119 -4.98 1.61 1.19
N ALA A 120 -4.61 2.51 0.28
CA ALA A 120 -4.20 2.15 -1.07
C ALA A 120 -2.80 2.68 -1.42
N THR A 121 -2.07 1.92 -2.21
CA THR A 121 -0.84 2.38 -2.87
C THR A 121 -0.83 1.88 -4.31
N TYR A 122 -0.28 2.66 -5.24
CA TYR A 122 0.03 2.16 -6.58
C TYR A 122 1.52 1.86 -6.71
N ASP A 123 1.83 0.68 -7.23
CA ASP A 123 3.21 0.27 -7.48
C ASP A 123 3.35 -0.40 -8.85
N GLY A 124 3.38 0.44 -9.89
CA GLY A 124 3.59 0.04 -11.28
C GLY A 124 4.83 0.66 -11.92
N PRO A 125 5.21 0.17 -13.11
CA PRO A 125 6.39 0.65 -13.84
C PRO A 125 6.24 2.11 -14.26
N GLY A 126 7.38 2.79 -14.38
CA GLY A 126 7.52 4.18 -14.80
C GLY A 126 7.74 5.17 -13.65
N PRO A 127 8.41 6.32 -13.90
CA PRO A 127 8.25 7.48 -13.03
C PRO A 127 6.75 7.77 -13.05
N SER A 128 6.10 7.93 -11.89
CA SER A 128 4.70 8.36 -11.93
C SER A 128 4.68 9.89 -11.81
N PRO A 129 4.66 10.64 -12.93
CA PRO A 129 4.21 12.03 -12.92
C PRO A 129 2.69 12.13 -12.66
N GLY A 130 2.05 11.03 -12.24
CA GLY A 130 0.64 10.94 -11.92
C GLY A 130 0.39 10.42 -10.49
N GLY A 131 1.39 10.43 -9.61
CA GLY A 131 1.28 9.81 -8.28
C GLY A 131 0.21 10.49 -7.43
N VAL A 132 0.30 11.81 -7.29
CA VAL A 132 -0.64 12.64 -6.52
C VAL A 132 -2.02 12.63 -7.19
N GLU A 133 -2.08 12.80 -8.51
CA GLU A 133 -3.31 12.83 -9.29
C GLU A 133 -4.04 11.49 -9.25
N ARG A 134 -3.31 10.37 -9.22
CA ARG A 134 -3.88 9.04 -9.05
C ARG A 134 -4.44 8.85 -7.64
N ALA A 135 -3.72 9.32 -6.62
CA ALA A 135 -4.22 9.32 -5.26
C ALA A 135 -5.52 10.12 -5.16
N GLU A 136 -5.54 11.35 -5.70
CA GLU A 136 -6.74 12.18 -5.73
C GLU A 136 -7.91 11.49 -6.45
N ARG A 137 -7.66 10.86 -7.61
CA ARG A 137 -8.72 10.13 -8.34
C ARG A 137 -9.26 8.97 -7.52
N ALA A 138 -8.39 8.17 -6.89
CA ALA A 138 -8.81 7.03 -6.08
C ALA A 138 -9.63 7.48 -4.85
N LEU A 139 -9.18 8.54 -4.16
CA LEU A 139 -9.88 9.12 -3.01
C LEU A 139 -11.22 9.76 -3.41
N ARG A 140 -11.26 10.58 -4.48
CA ARG A 140 -12.51 11.19 -4.98
C ARG A 140 -13.51 10.17 -5.48
N ALA A 141 -13.05 9.05 -6.04
CA ALA A 141 -13.90 7.94 -6.46
C ALA A 141 -14.38 7.05 -5.29
N GLY A 142 -13.92 7.30 -4.05
CA GLY A 142 -14.28 6.50 -2.89
C GLY A 142 -13.67 5.09 -2.89
N LEU A 143 -12.61 4.88 -3.68
CA LEU A 143 -11.93 3.58 -3.82
C LEU A 143 -10.97 3.28 -2.65
N ALA A 144 -10.56 4.32 -1.92
CA ALA A 144 -9.74 4.22 -0.72
C ALA A 144 -10.03 5.40 0.21
N ASP A 145 -9.69 5.24 1.49
CA ASP A 145 -9.84 6.30 2.51
C ASP A 145 -8.50 7.01 2.76
N VAL A 146 -7.39 6.27 2.57
CA VAL A 146 -6.02 6.78 2.73
C VAL A 146 -5.19 6.30 1.55
N TYR A 147 -4.29 7.15 1.07
CA TYR A 147 -3.35 6.79 0.00
C TYR A 147 -1.91 6.92 0.48
N ALA A 148 -1.12 5.86 0.34
CA ALA A 148 0.28 5.86 0.71
C ALA A 148 1.20 6.06 -0.50
N PHE A 149 2.32 6.71 -0.25
CA PHE A 149 3.32 7.04 -1.24
C PHE A 149 4.68 6.48 -0.80
N GLY A 150 5.30 5.64 -1.63
CA GLY A 150 6.67 5.15 -1.39
C GLY A 150 7.70 6.10 -2.00
N ARG A 151 7.94 5.96 -3.31
CA ARG A 151 8.96 6.71 -4.08
C ARG A 151 8.84 8.23 -3.96
N LEU A 152 7.61 8.77 -3.93
CA LEU A 152 7.42 10.21 -3.76
C LEU A 152 7.83 10.69 -2.37
N TYR A 153 7.52 9.94 -1.32
CA TYR A 153 7.86 10.31 0.05
C TYR A 153 9.36 10.16 0.32
N LEU A 154 10.02 9.17 -0.29
CA LEU A 154 11.48 9.03 -0.25
C LEU A 154 12.18 10.32 -0.71
N ALA A 155 11.73 10.90 -1.83
CA ALA A 155 12.33 12.12 -2.38
C ALA A 155 11.82 13.43 -1.74
N ASN A 156 10.66 13.40 -1.08
CA ASN A 156 9.96 14.58 -0.57
C ASN A 156 9.60 14.35 0.90
N PRO A 157 10.50 14.67 1.85
CA PRO A 157 10.23 14.45 3.28
C PRO A 157 9.04 15.27 3.79
N ASP A 158 8.69 16.34 3.08
CA ASP A 158 7.57 17.25 3.30
C ASP A 158 6.46 17.10 2.23
N LEU A 159 6.32 15.90 1.64
CA LEU A 159 5.34 15.62 0.58
C LEU A 159 3.94 16.19 0.87
N PRO A 160 3.34 16.03 2.08
CA PRO A 160 2.01 16.58 2.35
C PRO A 160 1.95 18.10 2.19
N LEU A 161 2.97 18.83 2.64
CA LEU A 161 3.05 20.28 2.51
C LEU A 161 3.18 20.71 1.05
N ARG A 162 4.00 19.99 0.27
CA ARG A 162 4.17 20.28 -1.15
C ARG A 162 2.88 20.05 -1.93
N VAL A 163 2.17 18.95 -1.66
CA VAL A 163 0.88 18.65 -2.29
C VAL A 163 -0.15 19.72 -1.95
N ALA A 164 -0.28 20.08 -0.67
CA ALA A 164 -1.21 21.12 -0.22
C ALA A 164 -0.91 22.50 -0.83
N ALA A 165 0.37 22.82 -1.02
CA ALA A 165 0.84 24.08 -1.58
C ALA A 165 0.96 24.07 -3.11
N CYS A 166 0.65 22.96 -3.79
CA CYS A 166 0.91 22.76 -5.22
C CYS A 166 2.38 23.06 -5.60
N ALA A 167 3.30 22.80 -4.68
CA ALA A 167 4.71 23.11 -4.83
C ALA A 167 5.42 22.06 -5.69
N PRO A 168 6.54 22.42 -6.34
CA PRO A 168 7.35 21.47 -7.09
C PRO A 168 7.79 20.29 -6.22
N LEU A 169 7.70 19.08 -6.76
CA LEU A 169 8.20 17.87 -6.12
C LEU A 169 9.66 17.64 -6.49
N ASN A 170 10.46 17.21 -5.52
CA ASN A 170 11.82 16.74 -5.73
C ASN A 170 11.81 15.51 -6.66
N ARG A 171 12.80 15.43 -7.53
CA ARG A 171 13.04 14.26 -8.37
C ARG A 171 13.77 13.18 -7.56
N MET A 172 13.26 11.96 -7.61
CA MET A 172 13.94 10.81 -7.03
C MET A 172 15.27 10.57 -7.73
N ARG A 173 16.34 10.38 -6.94
CA ARG A 173 17.66 9.99 -7.43
C ARG A 173 17.66 8.49 -7.75
N GLY A 174 18.42 8.07 -8.75
CA GLY A 174 18.57 6.65 -9.12
C GLY A 174 19.47 5.86 -8.17
N THR A 175 20.19 6.54 -7.28
CA THR A 175 21.10 5.98 -6.27
C THR A 175 20.53 6.21 -4.86
N GLY A 176 20.97 5.41 -3.88
CA GLY A 176 20.58 5.57 -2.46
C GLY A 176 19.26 4.89 -2.04
N MET A 177 18.56 4.21 -2.96
CA MET A 177 17.32 3.49 -2.62
C MET A 177 17.56 2.24 -1.76
N TYR A 178 18.71 1.56 -1.95
CA TYR A 178 19.09 0.36 -1.21
C TYR A 178 20.55 0.44 -0.76
N GLY A 179 20.80 0.23 0.53
CA GLY A 179 22.14 0.36 1.12
C GLY A 179 22.65 1.81 1.16
N GLY A 180 23.95 2.00 1.40
CA GLY A 180 24.59 3.32 1.41
C GLY A 180 24.54 4.04 2.77
N GLY A 181 24.48 5.37 2.71
CA GLY A 181 24.50 6.26 3.87
C GLY A 181 23.45 7.38 3.75
N ALA A 182 23.81 8.62 4.09
CA ALA A 182 22.89 9.75 4.04
C ALA A 182 22.44 10.14 2.62
N GLU A 183 23.33 9.96 1.63
CA GLU A 183 23.08 10.35 0.24
C GLU A 183 21.94 9.55 -0.40
N GLY A 184 20.91 10.25 -0.87
CA GLY A 184 19.71 9.65 -1.45
C GLY A 184 18.75 9.04 -0.43
N CYS A 185 18.98 9.27 0.87
CA CYS A 185 18.14 8.78 1.97
C CYS A 185 17.63 9.94 2.84
N THR A 186 18.54 10.71 3.44
CA THR A 186 18.20 11.79 4.39
C THR A 186 18.57 13.19 3.91
N ASP A 187 19.14 13.32 2.71
CA ASP A 187 19.66 14.57 2.16
C ASP A 187 18.76 15.18 1.05
N TYR A 188 17.51 14.74 0.93
CA TYR A 188 16.52 15.41 0.09
C TYR A 188 16.09 16.74 0.73
N PRO A 189 16.05 17.85 -0.03
CA PRO A 189 15.73 19.16 0.53
C PRO A 189 14.24 19.28 0.87
N PHE A 190 13.95 19.99 1.96
CA PHE A 190 12.61 20.48 2.27
C PHE A 190 12.25 21.67 1.37
N LEU A 191 10.97 22.00 1.27
CA LEU A 191 10.52 23.24 0.65
C LEU A 191 11.04 24.42 1.46
N GLU A 192 11.73 25.36 0.82
CA GLU A 192 12.12 26.59 1.51
C GLU A 192 10.86 27.34 1.96
N ALA A 193 10.86 27.82 3.20
CA ALA A 193 9.72 28.56 3.75
C ALA A 193 9.43 29.79 2.87
N ARG A 194 8.31 29.79 2.15
CA ARG A 194 7.83 30.99 1.46
C ARG A 194 7.29 31.97 2.52
N SER A 195 7.58 33.25 2.34
CA SER A 195 6.96 34.32 3.13
C SER A 195 5.43 34.29 3.01
N GLU A 196 4.72 34.49 4.12
CA GLU A 196 3.26 34.58 4.18
C GLU A 196 2.74 35.66 3.20
N GLY A 197 2.18 35.24 2.08
CA GLY A 197 1.62 36.17 1.08
C GLY A 197 1.35 35.59 -0.31
N ASP A 198 1.94 34.43 -0.64
CA ASP A 198 1.93 33.89 -2.02
C ASP A 198 0.93 32.74 -2.27
N PHE A 199 0.03 32.44 -1.33
CA PHE A 199 -0.91 31.32 -1.45
C PHE A 199 -2.33 31.79 -1.83
N ASP A 200 -2.72 31.62 -3.09
CA ASP A 200 -4.08 31.99 -3.59
C ASP A 200 -5.12 30.86 -3.43
N GLY A 201 -4.71 29.70 -2.92
CA GLY A 201 -5.58 28.55 -2.65
C GLY A 201 -6.12 27.82 -3.88
N ARG A 202 -5.68 28.14 -5.11
CA ARG A 202 -6.15 27.49 -6.34
C ARG A 202 -5.05 26.64 -6.96
N CYS A 203 -5.18 25.33 -6.76
CA CYS A 203 -4.42 24.35 -7.55
C CYS A 203 -5.06 24.21 -8.93
N GLU A 204 -4.75 25.11 -9.88
CA GLU A 204 -5.08 24.86 -11.28
C GLU A 204 -4.02 23.93 -11.87
N MET A 205 -4.37 22.64 -11.91
CA MET A 205 -3.64 21.62 -12.64
C MET A 205 -3.63 21.96 -14.14
N PRO A 206 -2.48 21.96 -14.83
CA PRO A 206 -2.47 22.17 -16.27
C PRO A 206 -3.29 21.07 -16.96
N ALA A 207 -4.24 21.47 -17.79
CA ALA A 207 -5.02 20.55 -18.61
C ALA A 207 -4.06 19.73 -19.49
N THR A 208 -4.14 18.41 -19.39
CA THR A 208 -3.39 17.47 -20.24
C THR A 208 -3.75 17.67 -21.71
N VAL A 209 -2.73 17.84 -22.55
CA VAL A 209 -2.79 17.66 -24.01
C VAL A 209 -2.65 16.19 -24.34
#